data_AF-A0A7S1WHD4-F1
#
_entry.id   AF-A0A7S1WHD4-F1
#
_cell.length_a   1.000
_cell.length_b   1.000
_cell.length_c   1.000
_cell.angle_alpha   90.00
_cell.angle_beta   90.00
_cell.angle_gamma   90.00
#
_symmetry.space_group_name_H-M   'P 1'
#
loop_
_entity.id
_entity.type
_entity.pdbx_description
1 polymer ?
#
loop_
_entity_poly.entity_id
_entity_poly.type
_entity_poly.pdbx_seq_one_letter_code
_entity_poly.pdbx_strand_id
1 'polypeptide(L)'
;MLLAEQKELQSKDTSDGAAGERLKAIAGRLEEIGANDAEARAGKILRGLQFTDELLDTPTSDLSGGWRMRVSLASALFAQPELLLLDEPTNHLDFPAVLYLEEYLASFKHTVLLVSHDRGFLNNICTDIVFLNGKKLGYYKGNYDNFASTRAETRLAQQRAYDVQQKEIAHIMEFINKIDNRPKIVAQKESKKKILDHMEKIEDPVLTFADSSNLSITFPKPGALPKSELFQADSISFAYPNRKPLFEDATCNLDIRGRIGILGANGAGKSTLLKVMQNKLVPTKGSVTVNRNMRVGSFAQHHVDGLDLTSNCVDCVQANFPGLSDQEARSILGRFGISGDIALRRISTLSGGQKSR
;
A
#
# COMPACT_ATOMS: atom_id res chain seq x y z
N MET A 1 -35.68 -10.73 -3.34
CA MET A 1 -36.88 -11.09 -2.56
C MET A 1 -38.11 -10.35 -3.10
N LEU A 2 -38.13 -9.01 -3.12
CA LEU A 2 -39.27 -8.22 -3.64
C LEU A 2 -39.61 -8.46 -5.13
N LEU A 3 -38.62 -8.62 -6.01
CA LEU A 3 -38.85 -8.94 -7.44
C LEU A 3 -39.44 -10.34 -7.66
N ALA A 4 -39.10 -11.30 -6.80
CA ALA A 4 -39.66 -12.65 -6.84
C ALA A 4 -41.11 -12.65 -6.33
N GLU A 5 -41.37 -11.92 -5.23
CA GLU A 5 -42.71 -11.68 -4.68
C GLU A 5 -43.61 -10.95 -5.69
N GLN A 6 -43.08 -9.97 -6.43
CA GLN A 6 -43.79 -9.29 -7.52
C GLN A 6 -44.18 -10.24 -8.66
N LYS A 7 -43.23 -11.07 -9.14
CA LYS A 7 -43.51 -12.07 -10.20
C LYS A 7 -44.53 -13.11 -9.76
N GLU A 8 -44.52 -13.51 -8.49
CA GLU A 8 -45.46 -14.49 -7.94
C GLU A 8 -46.87 -13.90 -7.72
N LEU A 9 -46.96 -12.62 -7.32
CA LEU A 9 -48.24 -11.93 -7.17
C LEU A 9 -48.85 -11.51 -8.52
N GLN A 10 -48.02 -11.28 -9.55
CA GLN A 10 -48.48 -11.01 -10.92
C GLN A 10 -49.01 -12.27 -11.64
N SER A 11 -48.57 -13.47 -11.22
CA SER A 11 -49.04 -14.74 -11.78
C SER A 11 -50.30 -15.30 -11.11
N LYS A 12 -50.71 -14.74 -9.96
CA LYS A 12 -51.97 -15.04 -9.27
C LYS A 12 -53.04 -14.03 -9.70
N ASP A 13 -54.25 -14.53 -9.99
CA ASP A 13 -55.38 -13.73 -10.47
C ASP A 13 -55.65 -12.52 -9.57
N THR A 14 -55.60 -11.31 -10.14
CA THR A 14 -55.65 -10.02 -9.43
C THR A 14 -57.04 -9.60 -8.92
N SER A 15 -57.97 -10.55 -8.78
CA SER A 15 -59.32 -10.32 -8.25
C SER A 15 -59.36 -10.12 -6.73
N ASP A 16 -58.26 -10.42 -6.03
CA ASP A 16 -58.12 -10.23 -4.59
C ASP A 16 -57.54 -8.84 -4.27
N GLY A 17 -58.36 -7.96 -3.68
CA GLY A 17 -57.99 -6.56 -3.42
C GLY A 17 -56.74 -6.39 -2.56
N ALA A 18 -56.47 -7.35 -1.66
CA ALA A 18 -55.27 -7.36 -0.83
C ALA A 18 -53.98 -7.62 -1.64
N ALA A 19 -54.05 -8.45 -2.69
CA ALA A 19 -52.91 -8.72 -3.58
C ALA A 19 -52.57 -7.49 -4.44
N GLY A 20 -53.60 -6.74 -4.87
CA GLY A 20 -53.43 -5.48 -5.61
C GLY A 20 -52.75 -4.38 -4.78
N GLU A 21 -53.17 -4.19 -3.53
CA GLU A 21 -52.52 -3.22 -2.62
C GLU A 21 -51.07 -3.60 -2.31
N ARG A 22 -50.80 -4.91 -2.09
CA ARG A 22 -49.45 -5.41 -1.85
C ARG A 22 -48.55 -5.23 -3.07
N LEU A 23 -49.06 -5.48 -4.28
CA LEU A 23 -48.34 -5.21 -5.54
C LEU A 23 -48.00 -3.72 -5.69
N LYS A 24 -48.92 -2.81 -5.34
CA LYS A 24 -48.68 -1.37 -5.40
C LYS A 24 -47.62 -0.91 -4.39
N ALA A 25 -47.62 -1.47 -3.18
CA ALA A 25 -46.60 -1.20 -2.17
C ALA A 25 -45.22 -1.76 -2.56
N ILE A 26 -45.17 -2.95 -3.16
CA ILE A 26 -43.92 -3.54 -3.68
C ILE A 26 -43.40 -2.73 -4.87
N ALA A 27 -44.27 -2.33 -5.80
CA ALA A 27 -43.90 -1.50 -6.95
C ALA A 27 -43.33 -0.15 -6.50
N GLY A 28 -43.98 0.53 -5.54
CA GLY A 28 -43.47 1.79 -4.97
C GLY A 28 -42.09 1.62 -4.32
N ARG A 29 -41.89 0.56 -3.53
CA ARG A 29 -40.58 0.25 -2.94
C ARG A 29 -39.51 -0.10 -3.99
N LEU A 30 -39.86 -0.82 -5.04
CA LEU A 30 -38.94 -1.15 -6.13
C LEU A 30 -38.57 0.08 -6.95
N GLU A 31 -39.49 1.03 -7.09
CA GLU A 31 -39.25 2.32 -7.74
C GLU A 31 -38.36 3.22 -6.88
N GLU A 32 -38.60 3.30 -5.56
CA GLU A 32 -37.75 4.00 -4.59
C GLU A 32 -36.31 3.48 -4.55
N ILE A 33 -36.13 2.15 -4.65
CA ILE A 33 -34.80 1.51 -4.63
C ILE A 33 -34.13 1.55 -6.02
N GLY A 34 -34.84 2.01 -7.05
CA GLY A 34 -34.35 1.99 -8.44
C GLY A 34 -34.07 0.56 -8.92
N ALA A 35 -35.00 -0.37 -8.70
CA ALA A 35 -34.80 -1.77 -9.07
C ALA A 35 -34.68 -1.98 -10.59
N ASN A 36 -35.29 -1.10 -11.39
CA ASN A 36 -35.28 -1.19 -12.85
C ASN A 36 -33.92 -0.85 -13.48
N ASP A 37 -33.11 -0.01 -12.82
CA ASP A 37 -31.77 0.37 -13.30
C ASP A 37 -30.64 -0.29 -12.48
N ALA A 38 -30.99 -1.02 -11.42
CA ALA A 38 -30.05 -1.67 -10.50
C ALA A 38 -29.05 -2.59 -11.21
N GLU A 39 -29.52 -3.44 -12.12
CA GLU A 39 -28.66 -4.37 -12.86
C GLU A 39 -27.69 -3.64 -13.79
N ALA A 40 -28.16 -2.60 -14.48
CA ALA A 40 -27.32 -1.77 -15.35
C ALA A 40 -26.25 -1.00 -14.54
N ARG A 41 -26.63 -0.46 -13.37
CA ARG A 41 -25.69 0.21 -12.45
C ARG A 41 -24.66 -0.76 -11.89
N ALA A 42 -25.08 -1.93 -11.42
CA ALA A 42 -24.19 -2.98 -10.92
C ALA A 42 -23.22 -3.43 -12.01
N GLY A 43 -23.71 -3.67 -13.23
CA GLY A 43 -22.89 -4.03 -14.39
C GLY A 43 -21.87 -2.94 -14.76
N LYS A 44 -22.23 -1.66 -14.66
CA LYS A 44 -21.29 -0.54 -14.89
C LYS A 44 -20.15 -0.54 -13.86
N ILE A 45 -20.47 -0.73 -12.58
CA ILE A 45 -19.48 -0.78 -11.49
C ILE A 45 -18.55 -1.97 -11.66
N LEU A 46 -19.10 -3.16 -11.91
CA LEU A 46 -18.33 -4.38 -12.11
C LEU A 46 -17.41 -4.28 -13.34
N ARG A 47 -17.89 -3.76 -14.48
CA ARG A 47 -17.04 -3.53 -15.66
C ARG A 47 -15.92 -2.52 -15.40
N GLY A 48 -16.19 -1.45 -14.65
CA GLY A 48 -15.16 -0.51 -14.21
C GLY A 48 -14.05 -1.18 -13.38
N LEU A 49 -14.44 -2.12 -12.52
CA LEU A 49 -13.53 -2.99 -11.76
C LEU A 49 -12.96 -4.18 -12.56
N GLN A 50 -13.06 -4.11 -13.89
CA GLN A 50 -12.51 -5.06 -14.87
C GLN A 50 -13.16 -6.45 -14.90
N PHE A 51 -14.41 -6.59 -14.45
CA PHE A 51 -15.16 -7.83 -14.70
C PHE A 51 -15.54 -7.93 -16.19
N THR A 52 -15.14 -9.03 -16.82
CA THR A 52 -15.61 -9.41 -18.16
C THR A 52 -17.02 -9.98 -18.10
N ASP A 53 -17.73 -9.99 -19.22
CA ASP A 53 -19.09 -10.57 -19.25
C ASP A 53 -19.09 -12.06 -18.84
N GLU A 54 -18.03 -12.83 -19.17
CA GLU A 54 -17.84 -14.20 -18.68
C GLU A 54 -17.75 -14.29 -17.15
N LEU A 55 -17.11 -13.30 -16.50
CA LEU A 55 -16.94 -13.27 -15.05
C LEU A 55 -18.20 -12.80 -14.30
N LEU A 56 -19.08 -12.04 -14.96
CA LEU A 56 -20.33 -11.60 -14.36
C LEU A 56 -21.27 -12.78 -14.04
N ASP A 57 -21.27 -13.79 -14.89
CA ASP A 57 -22.10 -15.00 -14.73
C ASP A 57 -21.42 -16.10 -13.88
N THR A 58 -20.15 -15.89 -13.51
CA THR A 58 -19.38 -16.88 -12.75
C THR A 58 -19.80 -16.88 -11.26
N PRO A 59 -20.10 -18.05 -10.66
CA PRO A 59 -20.39 -18.15 -9.24
C PRO A 59 -19.26 -17.58 -8.37
N THR A 60 -19.60 -16.84 -7.32
CA THR A 60 -18.61 -16.21 -6.44
C THR A 60 -17.71 -17.21 -5.71
N SER A 61 -18.12 -18.48 -5.60
CA SER A 61 -17.30 -19.58 -5.06
C SER A 61 -16.05 -19.85 -5.88
N ASP A 62 -16.14 -19.64 -7.19
CA ASP A 62 -15.11 -20.02 -8.16
C ASP A 62 -14.14 -18.86 -8.43
N LEU A 63 -14.46 -17.67 -7.89
CA LEU A 63 -13.63 -16.49 -7.95
C LEU A 63 -12.44 -16.58 -6.99
N SER A 64 -11.28 -16.12 -7.46
CA SER A 64 -10.09 -15.98 -6.60
C SER A 64 -10.35 -14.97 -5.47
N GLY A 65 -9.54 -14.99 -4.41
CA GLY A 65 -9.70 -14.07 -3.28
C GLY A 65 -9.69 -12.59 -3.71
N GLY A 66 -8.85 -12.22 -4.67
CA GLY A 66 -8.81 -10.86 -5.22
C GLY A 66 -10.09 -10.48 -5.96
N TRP A 67 -10.67 -11.40 -6.76
CA TRP A 67 -11.94 -11.15 -7.43
C TRP A 67 -13.11 -11.06 -6.44
N ARG A 68 -13.14 -11.90 -5.40
CA ARG A 68 -14.14 -11.81 -4.32
C ARG A 68 -14.05 -10.47 -3.58
N MET A 69 -12.85 -9.97 -3.31
CA MET A 69 -12.66 -8.63 -2.74
C MET A 69 -13.22 -7.54 -3.66
N ARG A 70 -13.02 -7.65 -4.99
CA ARG A 70 -13.60 -6.71 -5.95
C ARG A 70 -15.14 -6.76 -5.99
N VAL A 71 -15.75 -7.94 -5.87
CA VAL A 71 -17.23 -8.07 -5.73
C VAL A 71 -17.71 -7.37 -4.47
N SER A 72 -17.00 -7.54 -3.35
CA SER A 72 -17.32 -6.86 -2.09
C SER A 72 -17.23 -5.34 -2.22
N LEU A 73 -16.18 -4.84 -2.86
CA LEU A 73 -16.02 -3.41 -3.16
C LEU A 73 -17.17 -2.93 -4.06
N ALA A 74 -17.47 -3.63 -5.15
CA ALA A 74 -18.57 -3.29 -6.05
C ALA A 74 -19.91 -3.21 -5.31
N SER A 75 -20.16 -4.14 -4.38
CA SER A 75 -21.36 -4.17 -3.55
C SER A 75 -21.45 -2.95 -2.64
N ALA A 76 -20.33 -2.56 -2.02
CA ALA A 76 -20.27 -1.36 -1.17
C ALA A 76 -20.49 -0.06 -1.99
N LEU A 77 -19.90 0.02 -3.19
CA LEU A 77 -20.09 1.17 -4.10
C LEU A 77 -21.53 1.25 -4.61
N PHE A 78 -22.15 0.11 -4.91
CA PHE A 78 -23.53 0.00 -5.38
C PHE A 78 -24.54 0.45 -4.32
N ALA A 79 -24.26 0.15 -3.04
CA ALA A 79 -25.13 0.51 -1.93
C ALA A 79 -25.26 2.03 -1.71
N GLN A 80 -24.29 2.82 -2.17
CA GLN A 80 -24.25 4.28 -2.04
C GLN A 80 -24.63 4.79 -0.62
N PRO A 81 -23.95 4.31 0.45
CA PRO A 81 -24.27 4.73 1.81
C PRO A 81 -23.89 6.20 2.05
N GLU A 82 -24.51 6.82 3.06
CA GLU A 82 -24.15 8.18 3.52
C GLU A 82 -22.71 8.26 4.07
N LEU A 83 -22.21 7.14 4.59
CA LEU A 83 -20.83 6.97 5.03
C LEU A 83 -20.26 5.67 4.45
N LEU A 84 -19.27 5.81 3.57
CA LEU A 84 -18.54 4.70 2.97
C LEU A 84 -17.18 4.55 3.65
N LEU A 85 -16.94 3.39 4.28
CA LEU A 85 -15.66 3.05 4.90
C LEU A 85 -14.89 2.10 4.00
N LEU A 86 -13.66 2.46 3.62
CA LEU A 86 -12.79 1.66 2.76
C LEU A 86 -11.44 1.44 3.42
N ASP A 87 -11.04 0.18 3.58
CA ASP A 87 -9.75 -0.21 4.12
C ASP A 87 -8.88 -0.82 3.02
N GLU A 88 -7.83 -0.09 2.61
CA GLU A 88 -6.85 -0.46 1.59
C GLU A 88 -7.47 -1.01 0.29
N PRO A 89 -8.38 -0.27 -0.37
CA PRO A 89 -9.16 -0.79 -1.50
C PRO A 89 -8.32 -1.03 -2.77
N THR A 90 -7.12 -0.46 -2.87
CA THR A 90 -6.25 -0.54 -4.07
C THR A 90 -5.38 -1.81 -4.10
N ASN A 91 -5.16 -2.50 -2.98
CA ASN A 91 -4.19 -3.61 -2.87
C ASN A 91 -4.42 -4.80 -3.82
N HIS A 92 -5.66 -4.98 -4.30
CA HIS A 92 -6.04 -6.06 -5.23
C HIS A 92 -6.56 -5.55 -6.58
N LEU A 93 -6.41 -4.25 -6.83
CA LEU A 93 -6.80 -3.60 -8.06
C LEU A 93 -5.58 -3.49 -8.99
N ASP A 94 -5.84 -3.65 -10.29
CA ASP A 94 -4.87 -3.27 -11.30
C ASP A 94 -5.02 -1.77 -11.60
N PHE A 95 -4.03 -1.21 -12.28
CA PHE A 95 -3.99 0.23 -12.55
C PHE A 95 -5.28 0.79 -13.19
N PRO A 96 -5.91 0.13 -14.20
CA PRO A 96 -7.18 0.62 -14.75
C PRO A 96 -8.33 0.61 -13.73
N ALA A 97 -8.43 -0.42 -12.88
CA ALA A 97 -9.46 -0.46 -11.84
C ALA A 97 -9.23 0.58 -10.74
N VAL A 98 -7.96 0.88 -10.40
CA VAL A 98 -7.63 1.98 -9.47
C VAL A 98 -8.09 3.31 -10.04
N LEU A 99 -7.78 3.60 -11.32
CA LEU A 99 -8.20 4.85 -11.97
C LEU A 99 -9.73 4.98 -12.01
N TYR A 100 -10.44 3.90 -12.34
CA TYR A 100 -11.91 3.89 -12.28
C TYR A 100 -12.43 4.19 -10.87
N LEU A 101 -11.81 3.58 -9.85
CA LEU A 101 -12.21 3.81 -8.46
C LEU A 101 -11.93 5.26 -8.03
N GLU A 102 -10.82 5.85 -8.46
CA GLU A 102 -10.51 7.27 -8.22
C GLU A 102 -11.61 8.17 -8.80
N GLU A 103 -11.97 7.98 -10.08
CA GLU A 103 -13.02 8.76 -10.74
C GLU A 103 -14.40 8.56 -10.08
N TYR A 104 -14.71 7.33 -9.67
CA TYR A 104 -15.97 7.02 -9.00
C TYR A 104 -16.04 7.70 -7.62
N LEU A 105 -14.99 7.61 -6.82
CA LEU A 105 -14.95 8.19 -5.47
C LEU A 105 -14.88 9.72 -5.51
N ALA A 106 -14.20 10.31 -6.49
CA ALA A 106 -14.16 11.75 -6.68
C ALA A 106 -15.55 12.35 -7.00
N SER A 107 -16.42 11.57 -7.65
CA SER A 107 -17.80 11.97 -7.95
C SER A 107 -18.84 11.47 -6.93
N PHE A 108 -18.38 10.79 -5.87
CA PHE A 108 -19.25 10.26 -4.83
C PHE A 108 -19.80 11.39 -3.96
N LYS A 109 -21.12 11.45 -3.81
CA LYS A 109 -21.80 12.59 -3.17
C LYS A 109 -21.77 12.56 -1.64
N HIS A 110 -21.52 11.39 -1.07
CA HIS A 110 -21.57 11.14 0.36
C HIS A 110 -20.17 11.08 0.97
N THR A 111 -20.10 10.93 2.30
CA THR A 111 -18.82 10.93 3.01
C THR A 111 -18.09 9.61 2.77
N VAL A 112 -16.79 9.70 2.45
CA VAL A 112 -15.90 8.55 2.33
C VAL A 112 -14.81 8.67 3.39
N LEU A 113 -14.63 7.63 4.20
CA LEU A 113 -13.45 7.47 5.05
C LEU A 113 -12.61 6.33 4.48
N LEU A 114 -11.38 6.67 4.10
CA LEU A 114 -10.50 5.80 3.36
C LEU A 114 -9.17 5.63 4.11
N VAL A 115 -8.73 4.39 4.25
CA VAL A 115 -7.37 4.02 4.65
C VAL A 115 -6.62 3.56 3.40
N SER A 116 -5.46 4.16 3.13
CA SER A 116 -4.61 3.79 2.00
C SER A 116 -3.16 4.17 2.27
N HIS A 117 -2.23 3.37 1.77
CA HIS A 117 -0.81 3.71 1.68
C HIS A 117 -0.42 4.35 0.33
N ASP A 118 -1.33 4.42 -0.64
CA ASP A 118 -1.10 5.03 -1.95
C ASP A 118 -1.26 6.55 -1.89
N ARG A 119 -0.13 7.25 -2.03
CA ARG A 119 -0.07 8.72 -2.00
C ARG A 119 -0.82 9.36 -3.15
N GLY A 120 -0.74 8.78 -4.36
CA GLY A 120 -1.41 9.34 -5.55
C GLY A 120 -2.92 9.23 -5.41
N PHE A 121 -3.39 8.05 -5.01
CA PHE A 121 -4.79 7.78 -4.76
C PHE A 121 -5.38 8.72 -3.68
N LEU A 122 -4.68 8.86 -2.54
CA LEU A 122 -5.08 9.79 -1.48
C LEU A 122 -5.11 11.24 -1.97
N ASN A 123 -4.12 11.65 -2.77
CA ASN A 123 -4.02 13.02 -3.26
C ASN A 123 -5.15 13.40 -4.22
N ASN A 124 -5.61 12.44 -5.03
CA ASN A 124 -6.65 12.66 -6.03
C ASN A 124 -8.07 12.67 -5.44
N ILE A 125 -8.30 11.96 -4.34
CA ILE A 125 -9.65 11.77 -3.77
C ILE A 125 -9.87 12.60 -2.50
N CYS A 126 -8.88 12.69 -1.61
CA CYS A 126 -9.11 13.18 -0.25
C CYS A 126 -9.13 14.71 -0.18
N THR A 127 -10.13 15.24 0.53
CA THR A 127 -10.22 16.67 0.88
C THR A 127 -9.53 17.01 2.19
N ASP A 128 -9.40 16.01 3.07
CA ASP A 128 -8.84 16.12 4.41
C ASP A 128 -8.07 14.84 4.74
N ILE A 129 -6.99 14.97 5.50
CA ILE A 129 -6.12 13.86 5.91
C ILE A 129 -6.16 13.72 7.43
N VAL A 130 -6.47 12.52 7.90
CA VAL A 130 -6.33 12.13 9.29
C VAL A 130 -5.07 11.28 9.44
N PHE A 131 -4.10 11.80 10.20
CA PHE A 131 -2.83 11.13 10.41
C PHE A 131 -2.73 10.54 11.81
N LEU A 132 -2.62 9.21 11.90
CA LEU A 132 -2.42 8.49 13.16
C LEU A 132 -0.91 8.37 13.45
N ASN A 133 -0.42 9.08 14.46
CA ASN A 133 0.97 8.99 14.93
C ASN A 133 1.05 9.12 16.45
N GLY A 134 1.93 8.35 17.08
CA GLY A 134 2.14 8.41 18.54
C GLY A 134 0.85 8.15 19.34
N LYS A 135 -0.06 7.29 18.82
CA LYS A 135 -1.40 7.03 19.38
C LYS A 135 -2.33 8.26 19.40
N LYS A 136 -2.02 9.30 18.63
CA LYS A 136 -2.84 10.51 18.47
C LYS A 136 -3.29 10.65 17.01
N LEU A 137 -4.47 11.23 16.81
CA LEU A 137 -4.99 11.60 15.49
C LEU A 137 -4.75 13.09 15.25
N GLY A 138 -4.02 13.42 14.20
CA GLY A 138 -3.86 14.78 13.69
C GLY A 138 -4.76 15.00 12.48
N TYR A 139 -5.53 16.08 12.48
CA TYR A 139 -6.41 16.44 11.38
C TYR A 139 -5.78 17.54 10.53
N TYR A 140 -5.73 17.34 9.22
CA TYR A 140 -5.12 18.27 8.26
C TYR A 140 -6.10 18.51 7.12
N LYS A 141 -6.45 19.77 6.88
CA LYS A 141 -7.30 20.15 5.75
C LYS A 141 -6.46 20.24 4.48
N GLY A 142 -6.97 19.68 3.38
CA GLY A 142 -6.29 19.59 2.10
C GLY A 142 -5.93 18.16 1.72
N ASN A 143 -5.34 18.02 0.54
CA ASN A 143 -4.94 16.72 0.00
C ASN A 143 -3.64 16.20 0.65
N TYR A 144 -3.15 15.06 0.16
CA TYR A 144 -1.93 14.44 0.70
C TYR A 144 -0.70 15.35 0.55
N ASP A 145 -0.57 16.08 -0.56
CA ASP A 145 0.57 16.98 -0.78
C ASP A 145 0.60 18.13 0.24
N ASN A 146 -0.57 18.74 0.52
CA ASN A 146 -0.70 19.77 1.57
C ASN A 146 -0.32 19.21 2.95
N PHE A 147 -0.81 18.02 3.29
CA PHE A 147 -0.44 17.34 4.53
C PHE A 147 1.07 17.12 4.61
N ALA A 148 1.69 16.60 3.54
CA ALA A 148 3.12 16.32 3.50
C ALA A 148 3.96 17.59 3.68
N SER A 149 3.60 18.69 3.03
CA SER A 149 4.30 19.98 3.17
C SER A 149 4.14 20.57 4.58
N THR A 150 2.92 20.66 5.10
CA THR A 150 2.65 21.21 6.44
C THR A 150 3.37 20.40 7.52
N ARG A 151 3.42 19.08 7.37
CA ARG A 151 4.13 18.20 8.29
C ARG A 151 5.65 18.40 8.21
N ALA A 152 6.21 18.55 7.01
CA ALA A 152 7.63 18.82 6.84
C ALA A 152 8.04 20.15 7.49
N GLU A 153 7.23 21.19 7.30
CA GLU A 153 7.43 22.51 7.93
C GLU A 153 7.33 22.44 9.46
N THR A 154 6.28 21.78 9.99
CA THR A 154 6.09 21.60 11.43
C THR A 154 7.28 20.87 12.05
N ARG A 155 7.77 19.82 11.39
CA ARG A 155 8.95 19.07 11.83
C ARG A 155 10.20 19.94 11.86
N LEU A 156 10.44 20.75 10.82
CA LEU A 156 11.58 21.67 10.78
C LEU A 156 11.49 22.75 11.87
N ALA A 157 10.29 23.29 12.13
CA ALA A 157 10.07 24.27 13.19
C ALA A 157 10.33 23.67 14.58
N GLN A 158 9.80 22.46 14.85
CA GLN A 158 10.03 21.76 16.12
C GLN A 158 11.50 21.38 16.30
N GLN A 159 12.19 20.93 15.25
CA GLN A 159 13.63 20.65 15.30
C GLN A 159 14.44 21.90 15.68
N ARG A 160 14.16 23.04 15.04
CA ARG A 160 14.86 24.30 15.37
C ARG A 160 14.59 24.74 16.80
N ALA A 161 13.34 24.65 17.27
CA ALA A 161 12.98 25.00 18.64
C ALA A 161 13.70 24.10 19.65
N TYR A 162 13.74 22.79 19.39
CA TYR A 162 14.49 21.82 20.20
C TYR A 162 15.99 22.15 20.22
N ASP A 163 16.61 22.39 19.06
CA ASP A 163 18.04 22.69 18.98
C ASP A 163 18.41 23.98 19.74
N VAL A 164 17.54 25.00 19.70
CA VAL A 164 17.73 26.26 20.47
C VAL A 164 17.62 25.98 21.97
N GLN A 165 16.60 25.23 22.41
CA GLN A 165 16.43 24.89 23.81
C GLN A 165 17.61 24.04 24.33
N GLN A 166 18.09 23.07 23.55
CA GLN A 166 19.24 22.24 23.94
C GLN A 166 20.52 23.05 24.09
N LYS A 167 20.76 24.05 23.21
CA LYS A 167 21.89 24.98 23.37
C LYS A 167 21.79 25.83 24.64
N GLU A 168 20.58 26.29 24.97
CA GLU A 168 20.35 27.06 26.20
C GLU A 168 20.56 26.21 27.45
N ILE A 169 20.00 24.99 27.46
CA ILE A 169 20.23 23.99 28.51
C ILE A 169 21.73 23.72 28.69
N ALA A 170 22.45 23.46 27.58
CA ALA A 170 23.89 23.22 27.62
C ALA A 170 24.66 24.41 28.19
N HIS A 171 24.32 25.64 27.79
CA HIS A 171 24.95 26.84 28.32
C HIS A 171 24.69 27.00 29.83
N ILE A 172 23.45 26.79 30.28
CA ILE A 172 23.10 26.88 31.71
C ILE A 172 23.86 25.81 32.50
N MET A 173 23.92 24.56 32.00
CA MET A 173 24.67 23.49 32.65
C MET A 173 26.17 23.80 32.72
N GLU A 174 26.77 24.33 31.66
CA GLU A 174 28.17 24.73 31.65
C GLU A 174 28.45 25.83 32.70
N PHE A 175 27.54 26.81 32.82
CA PHE A 175 27.63 27.85 33.84
C PHE A 175 27.55 27.26 35.26
N ILE A 176 26.60 26.36 35.52
CA ILE A 176 26.43 25.67 36.81
C ILE A 176 27.69 24.88 37.19
N ASN A 177 28.35 24.26 36.20
CA ASN A 177 29.52 23.40 36.38
C ASN A 177 30.84 24.18 36.55
N LYS A 178 30.98 25.36 35.93
CA LYS A 178 32.19 26.20 36.03
C LYS A 178 32.29 27.02 37.32
N ILE A 179 31.25 27.07 38.14
CA ILE A 179 31.19 27.95 39.33
C ILE A 179 31.81 27.30 40.56
N ASP A 180 32.75 28.04 41.16
CA ASP A 180 33.41 27.76 42.44
C ASP A 180 32.61 28.31 43.64
N ASN A 181 32.89 27.82 44.87
CA ASN A 181 32.09 27.98 46.12
C ASN A 181 31.94 29.41 46.71
N ARG A 182 31.87 30.46 45.88
CA ARG A 182 31.70 31.85 46.33
C ARG A 182 30.22 32.20 46.62
N PRO A 183 29.87 32.82 47.76
CA PRO A 183 28.48 33.01 48.20
C PRO A 183 27.56 33.76 47.21
N LYS A 184 28.05 34.84 46.57
CA LYS A 184 27.27 35.61 45.58
C LYS A 184 26.95 34.81 44.31
N ILE A 185 27.77 33.83 43.98
CA ILE A 185 27.66 33.04 42.74
C ILE A 185 26.83 31.77 42.99
N VAL A 186 26.84 31.24 44.22
CA VAL A 186 25.97 30.13 44.66
C VAL A 186 24.48 30.51 44.51
N ALA A 187 24.08 31.74 44.89
CA ALA A 187 22.70 32.20 44.71
C ALA A 187 22.28 32.26 43.22
N GLN A 188 23.20 32.65 42.32
CA GLN A 188 22.94 32.64 40.87
C GLN A 188 22.84 31.22 40.31
N LYS A 189 23.64 30.29 40.82
CA LYS A 189 23.58 28.86 40.47
C LYS A 189 22.24 28.24 40.88
N GLU A 190 21.76 28.51 42.09
CA GLU A 190 20.45 28.03 42.56
C GLU A 190 19.30 28.60 41.74
N SER A 191 19.35 29.89 41.40
CA SER A 191 18.36 30.53 40.54
C SER A 191 18.29 29.88 39.15
N LYS A 192 19.44 29.71 38.48
CA LYS A 192 19.49 29.04 37.17
C LYS A 192 19.11 27.56 37.21
N LYS A 193 19.41 26.87 38.32
CA LYS A 193 18.95 25.48 38.53
C LYS A 193 17.43 25.42 38.64
N LYS A 194 16.78 26.33 39.36
CA LYS A 194 15.31 26.43 39.43
C LYS A 194 14.69 26.71 38.07
N ILE A 195 15.30 27.56 37.24
CA ILE A 195 14.85 27.83 35.87
C ILE A 195 14.90 26.54 35.03
N LEU A 196 15.99 25.77 35.15
CA LEU A 196 16.13 24.50 34.44
C LEU A 196 15.12 23.44 34.91
N ASP A 197 14.82 23.41 36.20
CA ASP A 197 13.85 22.48 36.80
C ASP A 197 12.39 22.81 36.44
N HIS A 198 12.07 24.10 36.21
CA HIS A 198 10.73 24.56 35.83
C HIS A 198 10.55 24.74 34.31
N MET A 199 11.60 24.62 33.51
CA MET A 199 11.51 24.73 32.06
C MET A 199 10.81 23.50 31.49
N GLU A 200 9.71 23.72 30.76
CA GLU A 200 9.07 22.66 29.98
C GLU A 200 10.01 22.22 28.86
N LYS A 201 10.51 20.98 28.96
CA LYS A 201 11.40 20.41 27.96
C LYS A 201 10.58 20.02 26.74
N ILE A 202 10.98 20.55 25.59
CA ILE A 202 10.46 20.13 24.30
C ILE A 202 10.93 18.68 24.11
N GLU A 203 9.97 17.78 23.85
CA GLU A 203 10.27 16.40 23.51
C GLU A 203 11.14 16.35 22.25
N ASP A 204 12.08 15.40 22.21
CA ASP A 204 12.96 15.24 21.05
C ASP A 204 12.12 14.96 19.80
N PRO A 205 12.15 15.86 18.79
CA PRO A 205 11.39 15.69 17.55
C PRO A 205 11.74 14.39 16.81
N VAL A 206 12.93 13.83 17.02
CA VAL A 206 13.33 12.53 16.46
C VAL A 206 12.52 11.39 17.07
N LEU A 207 12.12 11.49 18.34
CA LEU A 207 11.26 10.51 19.01
C LEU A 207 9.78 10.79 18.72
N THR A 208 9.37 12.06 18.69
CA THR A 208 7.98 12.47 18.45
C THR A 208 7.56 12.26 16.98
N PHE A 209 8.48 12.46 16.04
CA PHE A 209 8.33 12.13 14.62
C PHE A 209 9.19 10.95 14.22
N ALA A 210 9.34 9.96 15.11
CA ALA A 210 9.92 8.65 14.81
C ALA A 210 9.05 7.87 13.79
N ASP A 211 8.68 8.48 12.68
CA ASP A 211 8.46 7.74 11.47
C ASP A 211 9.73 6.94 11.21
N SER A 212 9.57 5.70 10.78
CA SER A 212 10.66 4.89 10.23
C SER A 212 11.23 5.48 8.92
N SER A 213 11.14 6.79 8.69
CA SER A 213 11.24 7.49 7.41
C SER A 213 12.65 7.87 6.99
N ASN A 214 13.69 7.46 7.71
CA ASN A 214 15.05 7.47 7.16
C ASN A 214 15.47 6.08 6.66
N LEU A 215 14.49 5.28 6.21
CA LEU A 215 14.76 4.06 5.46
C LEU A 215 15.37 4.42 4.09
N SER A 216 16.69 4.56 4.05
CA SER A 216 17.45 4.73 2.82
C SER A 216 17.84 3.37 2.27
N ILE A 217 16.93 2.77 1.49
CA ILE A 217 17.23 1.54 0.77
C ILE A 217 18.23 1.87 -0.34
N THR A 218 19.49 1.51 -0.10
CA THR A 218 20.55 1.66 -1.08
C THR A 218 20.93 0.30 -1.65
N PHE A 219 20.70 0.13 -2.95
CA PHE A 219 21.16 -1.06 -3.68
C PHE A 219 22.63 -0.90 -4.08
N PRO A 220 23.44 -1.97 -4.01
CA PRO A 220 24.81 -1.94 -4.50
C PRO A 220 24.82 -1.69 -6.01
N LYS A 221 25.80 -0.93 -6.50
CA LYS A 221 25.97 -0.72 -7.94
C LYS A 221 26.25 -2.07 -8.61
N PRO A 222 25.56 -2.41 -9.72
CA PRO A 222 25.84 -3.64 -10.44
C PRO A 222 27.27 -3.60 -11.00
N GLY A 223 27.88 -4.78 -11.13
CA GLY A 223 29.17 -4.92 -11.82
C GLY A 223 29.03 -4.58 -13.32
N ALA A 224 30.16 -4.36 -13.99
CA ALA A 224 30.17 -4.09 -15.42
C ALA A 224 29.65 -5.32 -16.20
N LEU A 225 28.66 -5.09 -17.06
CA LEU A 225 28.18 -6.08 -18.01
C LEU A 225 28.81 -5.80 -19.38
N PRO A 226 29.28 -6.83 -20.10
CA PRO A 226 29.95 -6.66 -21.39
C PRO A 226 29.01 -6.21 -22.52
N LYS A 227 27.72 -6.50 -22.40
CA LYS A 227 26.67 -6.06 -23.34
C LYS A 227 25.64 -5.21 -22.61
N SER A 228 25.20 -4.13 -23.26
CA SER A 228 24.18 -3.21 -22.74
C SER A 228 22.77 -3.80 -22.75
N GLU A 229 22.53 -4.74 -23.66
CA GLU A 229 21.28 -5.49 -23.77
C GLU A 229 21.20 -6.54 -22.66
N LEU A 230 20.13 -6.49 -21.89
CA LEU A 230 19.84 -7.42 -20.81
C LEU A 230 18.91 -8.54 -21.27
N PHE A 231 17.88 -8.17 -22.03
CA PHE A 231 16.85 -9.08 -22.49
C PHE A 231 16.30 -8.59 -23.84
N GLN A 232 16.20 -9.51 -24.78
CA GLN A 232 15.56 -9.32 -26.08
C GLN A 232 14.56 -10.46 -26.29
N ALA A 233 13.33 -10.10 -26.60
CA ALA A 233 12.29 -11.02 -27.00
C ALA A 233 11.76 -10.63 -28.37
N ASP A 234 11.78 -11.57 -29.30
CA ASP A 234 11.31 -11.37 -30.67
C ASP A 234 10.08 -12.28 -30.90
N SER A 235 8.93 -11.65 -31.16
CA SER A 235 7.67 -12.32 -31.51
C SER A 235 7.27 -13.45 -30.53
N ILE A 236 7.45 -13.21 -29.23
CA ILE A 236 7.20 -14.24 -28.22
C ILE A 236 5.71 -14.42 -27.98
N SER A 237 5.30 -15.69 -27.91
CA SER A 237 3.94 -16.06 -27.51
C SER A 237 4.01 -17.07 -26.37
N PHE A 238 3.12 -16.96 -25.40
CA PHE A 238 3.06 -17.91 -24.27
C PHE A 238 1.63 -18.30 -23.92
N ALA A 239 1.40 -19.60 -23.79
CA ALA A 239 0.19 -20.18 -23.23
C ALA A 239 0.55 -21.24 -22.18
N TYR A 240 -0.19 -21.29 -21.09
CA TYR A 240 -0.15 -22.45 -20.20
C TYR A 240 -0.88 -23.64 -20.85
N PRO A 241 -0.53 -24.89 -20.51
CA PRO A 241 -1.22 -26.06 -21.05
C PRO A 241 -2.75 -25.94 -20.86
N ASN A 242 -3.51 -26.19 -21.94
CA ASN A 242 -4.97 -26.13 -21.97
C ASN A 242 -5.58 -24.77 -21.57
N ARG A 243 -4.85 -23.67 -21.75
CA ARG A 243 -5.37 -22.31 -21.55
C ARG A 243 -5.21 -21.46 -22.80
N LYS A 244 -6.05 -20.41 -22.90
CA LYS A 244 -5.88 -19.36 -23.89
C LYS A 244 -4.48 -18.72 -23.75
N PRO A 245 -3.85 -18.29 -24.86
CA PRO A 245 -2.56 -17.61 -24.82
C PRO A 245 -2.66 -16.32 -24.01
N LEU A 246 -1.63 -16.06 -23.18
CA LEU A 246 -1.57 -14.87 -22.33
C LEU A 246 -1.07 -13.66 -23.11
N PHE A 247 -0.15 -13.87 -24.04
CA PHE A 247 0.35 -12.87 -24.97
C PHE A 247 0.78 -13.57 -26.26
N GLU A 248 0.61 -12.87 -27.38
CA GLU A 248 0.92 -13.33 -28.73
C GLU A 248 1.76 -12.27 -29.44
N ASP A 249 2.74 -12.73 -30.23
CA ASP A 249 3.63 -11.91 -31.05
C ASP A 249 4.22 -10.67 -30.34
N ALA A 250 4.56 -10.83 -29.06
CA ALA A 250 5.10 -9.74 -28.26
C ALA A 250 6.61 -9.58 -28.51
N THR A 251 7.04 -8.36 -28.83
CA THR A 251 8.47 -8.02 -29.00
C THR A 251 8.86 -6.98 -27.96
N CYS A 252 9.92 -7.23 -27.21
CA CYS A 252 10.41 -6.26 -26.22
C CYS A 252 11.92 -6.38 -25.97
N ASN A 253 12.55 -5.22 -25.81
CA ASN A 253 13.98 -5.08 -25.56
C ASN A 253 14.22 -4.28 -24.28
N LEU A 254 15.22 -4.71 -23.51
CA LEU A 254 15.57 -4.20 -22.19
C LEU A 254 17.07 -3.90 -22.12
N ASP A 255 17.40 -2.65 -21.82
CA ASP A 255 18.78 -2.16 -21.66
C ASP A 255 19.13 -1.84 -20.21
N ILE A 256 20.44 -1.80 -19.89
CA ILE A 256 21.04 -1.56 -18.56
C ILE A 256 20.54 -0.30 -17.81
N ARG A 257 19.85 0.63 -18.47
CA ARG A 257 19.35 1.88 -17.87
C ARG A 257 17.85 2.11 -18.02
N GLY A 258 17.12 1.12 -18.54
CA GLY A 258 15.67 1.21 -18.70
C GLY A 258 14.96 1.22 -17.34
N ARG A 259 14.04 2.18 -17.14
CA ARG A 259 13.04 2.12 -16.07
C ARG A 259 11.71 1.76 -16.71
N ILE A 260 11.30 0.50 -16.59
CA ILE A 260 10.18 -0.05 -17.36
C ILE A 260 9.07 -0.46 -16.42
N GLY A 261 7.89 0.12 -16.63
CA GLY A 261 6.65 -0.29 -15.99
C GLY A 261 5.89 -1.27 -16.88
N ILE A 262 5.49 -2.42 -16.32
CA ILE A 262 4.63 -3.38 -17.01
C ILE A 262 3.20 -3.17 -16.52
N LEU A 263 2.34 -2.69 -17.41
CA LEU A 263 0.93 -2.42 -17.13
C LEU A 263 0.04 -3.46 -17.81
N GLY A 264 -1.12 -3.72 -17.20
CA GLY A 264 -2.12 -4.64 -17.75
C GLY A 264 -3.07 -5.14 -16.67
N ALA A 265 -4.20 -5.69 -17.08
CA ALA A 265 -5.20 -6.27 -16.18
C ALA A 265 -4.62 -7.43 -15.35
N ASN A 266 -5.23 -7.73 -14.21
CA ASN A 266 -4.89 -8.92 -13.45
C ASN A 266 -5.18 -10.19 -14.28
N GLY A 267 -4.20 -11.08 -14.35
CA GLY A 267 -4.27 -12.27 -15.22
C GLY A 267 -3.73 -12.08 -16.64
N ALA A 268 -3.39 -10.86 -17.07
CA ALA A 268 -2.82 -10.59 -18.41
C ALA A 268 -1.40 -11.16 -18.66
N GLY A 269 -0.85 -11.96 -17.73
CA GLY A 269 0.46 -12.59 -17.90
C GLY A 269 1.68 -11.78 -17.44
N LYS A 270 1.51 -10.66 -16.71
CA LYS A 270 2.61 -9.84 -16.17
C LYS A 270 3.66 -10.68 -15.40
N SER A 271 3.20 -11.49 -14.43
CA SER A 271 4.08 -12.36 -13.65
C SER A 271 4.69 -13.49 -14.49
N THR A 272 4.00 -13.92 -15.55
CA THR A 272 4.52 -14.91 -16.50
C THR A 272 5.65 -14.34 -17.32
N LEU A 273 5.53 -13.09 -17.80
CA LEU A 273 6.59 -12.38 -18.49
C LEU A 273 7.84 -12.22 -17.62
N LEU A 274 7.68 -11.87 -16.34
CA LEU A 274 8.81 -11.84 -15.39
C LEU A 274 9.48 -13.21 -15.22
N LYS A 275 8.71 -14.31 -15.22
CA LYS A 275 9.27 -15.67 -15.17
C LYS A 275 10.01 -16.05 -16.45
N VAL A 276 9.55 -15.59 -17.62
CA VAL A 276 10.27 -15.75 -18.90
C VAL A 276 11.59 -14.98 -18.86
N MET A 277 11.61 -13.74 -18.36
CA MET A 277 12.84 -12.94 -18.18
C MET A 277 13.83 -13.58 -17.20
N GLN A 278 13.33 -14.32 -16.21
CA GLN A 278 14.14 -15.10 -15.26
C GLN A 278 14.62 -16.45 -15.83
N ASN A 279 14.32 -16.75 -17.09
CA ASN A 279 14.61 -18.04 -17.75
C ASN A 279 13.98 -19.25 -17.01
N LYS A 280 12.87 -19.03 -16.28
CA LYS A 280 12.11 -20.09 -15.57
C LYS A 280 11.01 -20.69 -16.43
N LEU A 281 10.58 -19.97 -17.47
CA LEU A 281 9.57 -20.40 -18.43
C LEU A 281 10.10 -20.14 -19.84
N VAL A 282 9.89 -21.12 -20.72
CA VAL A 282 10.22 -21.01 -22.14
C VAL A 282 8.96 -20.55 -22.88
N PRO A 283 9.05 -19.54 -23.76
CA PRO A 283 7.93 -19.15 -24.59
C PRO A 283 7.51 -20.29 -25.52
N THR A 284 6.22 -20.36 -25.84
CA THR A 284 5.68 -21.38 -26.75
C THR A 284 6.05 -21.13 -28.21
N LYS A 285 6.26 -19.86 -28.58
CA LYS A 285 6.72 -19.39 -29.90
C LYS A 285 7.65 -18.20 -29.72
N GLY A 286 8.45 -17.90 -30.74
CA GLY A 286 9.40 -16.79 -30.75
C GLY A 286 10.73 -17.16 -30.08
N SER A 287 11.62 -16.18 -29.99
CA SER A 287 12.95 -16.33 -29.38
C SER A 287 13.17 -15.33 -28.27
N VAL A 288 13.88 -15.78 -27.23
CA VAL A 288 14.30 -14.94 -26.10
C VAL A 288 15.81 -15.06 -25.95
N THR A 289 16.50 -13.93 -25.99
CA THR A 289 17.93 -13.81 -25.69
C THR A 289 18.09 -13.07 -24.38
N VAL A 290 18.69 -13.74 -23.39
CA VAL A 290 19.00 -13.14 -22.08
C VAL A 290 20.50 -13.07 -21.89
N ASN A 291 20.99 -11.96 -21.35
CA ASN A 291 22.41 -11.81 -21.04
C ASN A 291 22.81 -12.77 -19.93
N ARG A 292 23.70 -13.73 -20.23
CA ARG A 292 24.12 -14.80 -19.30
C ARG A 292 24.82 -14.29 -18.04
N ASN A 293 25.39 -13.09 -18.09
CA ASN A 293 26.10 -12.50 -16.95
C ASN A 293 25.18 -11.62 -16.09
N MET A 294 23.92 -11.45 -16.47
CA MET A 294 22.94 -10.72 -15.70
C MET A 294 22.54 -11.52 -14.45
N ARG A 295 22.61 -10.87 -13.30
CA ARG A 295 22.02 -11.37 -12.05
C ARG A 295 20.67 -10.71 -11.86
N VAL A 296 19.62 -11.50 -11.68
CA VAL A 296 18.25 -11.01 -11.51
C VAL A 296 17.84 -11.12 -10.05
N GLY A 297 17.61 -9.97 -9.39
CA GLY A 297 16.89 -9.92 -8.12
C GLY A 297 15.39 -9.83 -8.39
N SER A 298 14.60 -10.73 -7.79
CA SER A 298 13.14 -10.75 -7.93
C SER A 298 12.48 -10.47 -6.58
N PHE A 299 11.45 -9.62 -6.59
CA PHE A 299 10.57 -9.39 -5.45
C PHE A 299 9.10 -9.50 -5.91
N ALA A 300 8.46 -10.59 -5.51
CA ALA A 300 7.08 -10.96 -5.73
C ALA A 300 6.27 -10.99 -4.42
N GLN A 301 4.95 -10.82 -4.55
CA GLN A 301 4.01 -10.60 -3.45
C GLN A 301 3.89 -11.76 -2.44
N HIS A 302 4.35 -12.98 -2.78
CA HIS A 302 4.31 -14.18 -1.92
C HIS A 302 5.68 -14.57 -1.30
N HIS A 303 6.70 -13.71 -1.32
CA HIS A 303 8.01 -14.09 -0.79
C HIS A 303 8.04 -14.35 0.73
N VAL A 304 7.05 -13.84 1.47
CA VAL A 304 6.95 -14.07 2.92
C VAL A 304 6.78 -15.56 3.24
N ASP A 305 6.14 -16.32 2.34
CA ASP A 305 5.92 -17.76 2.51
C ASP A 305 7.19 -18.59 2.26
N GLY A 306 8.21 -17.99 1.62
CA GLY A 306 9.51 -18.63 1.37
C GLY A 306 10.57 -18.38 2.45
N LEU A 307 10.25 -17.60 3.49
CA LEU A 307 11.15 -17.33 4.60
C LEU A 307 11.09 -18.46 5.63
N ASP A 308 12.25 -18.86 6.15
CA ASP A 308 12.30 -19.75 7.30
C ASP A 308 11.90 -18.99 8.57
N LEU A 309 10.65 -19.17 8.98
CA LEU A 309 10.05 -18.50 10.14
C LEU A 309 10.69 -18.88 11.48
N THR A 310 11.47 -19.97 11.51
CA THR A 310 12.15 -20.45 12.71
C THR A 310 13.49 -19.77 12.95
N SER A 311 14.14 -19.33 11.88
CA SER A 311 15.41 -18.61 11.89
C SER A 311 15.27 -17.16 12.40
N ASN A 312 16.38 -16.60 12.89
CA ASN A 312 16.48 -15.16 13.14
C ASN A 312 16.85 -14.41 11.83
N CYS A 313 16.69 -13.09 11.80
CA CYS A 313 16.94 -12.32 10.57
C CYS A 313 18.39 -12.40 10.08
N VAL A 314 19.37 -12.41 11.00
CA VAL A 314 20.81 -12.48 10.67
C VAL A 314 21.15 -13.84 10.06
N ASP A 315 20.70 -14.92 10.70
CA ASP A 315 20.89 -16.30 10.24
C ASP A 315 20.26 -16.50 8.86
N CYS A 316 19.06 -15.94 8.63
CA CYS A 316 18.39 -16.01 7.34
C CYS A 316 19.20 -15.33 6.22
N VAL A 317 19.84 -14.19 6.51
CA VAL A 317 20.73 -13.53 5.54
C VAL A 317 22.00 -14.35 5.31
N GLN A 318 22.62 -14.86 6.37
CA GLN A 318 23.84 -15.68 6.28
C GLN A 318 23.60 -17.01 5.55
N ALA A 319 22.44 -17.63 5.72
CA ALA A 319 22.06 -18.86 5.02
C ALA A 319 21.96 -18.64 3.49
N ASN A 320 21.47 -17.47 3.07
CA ASN A 320 21.36 -17.10 1.65
C ASN A 320 22.67 -16.57 1.06
N PHE A 321 23.59 -16.10 1.91
CA PHE A 321 24.88 -15.58 1.49
C PHE A 321 26.02 -16.13 2.39
N PRO A 322 26.50 -17.36 2.11
CA PRO A 322 27.53 -18.00 2.91
C PRO A 322 28.82 -17.19 2.94
N GLY A 323 29.39 -16.98 4.13
CA GLY A 323 30.64 -16.24 4.33
C GLY A 323 30.48 -14.78 4.77
N LEU A 324 29.25 -14.27 4.92
CA LEU A 324 29.01 -12.98 5.58
C LEU A 324 29.20 -13.08 7.09
N SER A 325 29.94 -12.12 7.63
CA SER A 325 30.02 -11.94 9.08
C SER A 325 28.70 -11.42 9.65
N ASP A 326 28.45 -11.68 10.94
CA ASP A 326 27.30 -11.13 11.68
C ASP A 326 27.18 -9.61 11.54
N GLN A 327 28.32 -8.91 11.57
CA GLN A 327 28.34 -7.46 11.49
C GLN A 327 27.90 -6.94 10.11
N GLU A 328 28.30 -7.64 9.04
CA GLU A 328 27.87 -7.28 7.68
C GLU A 328 26.40 -7.64 7.43
N ALA A 329 25.93 -8.79 7.92
CA ALA A 329 24.53 -9.18 7.84
C ALA A 329 23.64 -8.16 8.57
N ARG A 330 24.03 -7.74 9.78
CA ARG A 330 23.34 -6.66 10.53
C ARG A 330 23.42 -5.32 9.81
N SER A 331 24.53 -5.01 9.13
CA SER A 331 24.66 -3.78 8.34
C SER A 331 23.70 -3.78 7.14
N ILE A 332 23.54 -4.91 6.46
CA ILE A 332 22.57 -5.07 5.37
C ILE A 332 21.15 -4.88 5.90
N LEU A 333 20.77 -5.61 6.95
CA LEU A 333 19.45 -5.48 7.59
C LEU A 333 19.18 -4.04 8.07
N GLY A 334 20.19 -3.37 8.61
CA GLY A 334 20.12 -1.98 9.03
C GLY A 334 19.78 -1.01 7.89
N ARG A 335 20.27 -1.26 6.67
CA ARG A 335 19.90 -0.47 5.47
C ARG A 335 18.43 -0.63 5.09
N PHE A 336 17.83 -1.77 5.42
CA PHE A 336 16.40 -2.04 5.27
C PHE A 336 15.58 -1.65 6.53
N GLY A 337 16.20 -0.96 7.49
CA GLY A 337 15.53 -0.47 8.69
C GLY A 337 15.23 -1.54 9.73
N ILE A 338 15.87 -2.70 9.62
CA ILE A 338 15.86 -3.78 10.61
C ILE A 338 17.15 -3.66 11.41
N SER A 339 17.09 -2.97 12.56
CA SER A 339 18.26 -2.68 13.40
C SER A 339 18.03 -3.09 14.86
N GLY A 340 19.12 -3.13 15.63
CA GLY A 340 19.11 -3.48 17.04
C GLY A 340 18.53 -4.87 17.31
N ASP A 341 17.69 -4.97 18.34
CA ASP A 341 17.10 -6.23 18.78
C ASP A 341 16.21 -6.89 17.72
N ILE A 342 15.63 -6.11 16.80
CA ILE A 342 14.75 -6.64 15.75
C ILE A 342 15.53 -7.60 14.83
N ALA A 343 16.81 -7.32 14.57
CA ALA A 343 17.66 -8.19 13.74
C ALA A 343 17.93 -9.56 14.38
N LEU A 344 17.79 -9.68 15.70
CA LEU A 344 18.01 -10.93 16.45
C LEU A 344 16.71 -11.67 16.77
N ARG A 345 15.56 -11.10 16.43
CA ARG A 345 14.27 -11.75 16.63
C ARG A 345 14.03 -12.81 15.56
N ARG A 346 13.20 -13.79 15.93
CA ARG A 346 12.71 -14.80 14.97
C ARG A 346 11.78 -14.15 13.97
N ILE A 347 11.90 -14.56 12.71
CA ILE A 347 11.10 -14.03 11.60
C ILE A 347 9.59 -14.22 11.87
N SER A 348 9.19 -15.31 12.52
CA SER A 348 7.80 -15.55 12.96
C SER A 348 7.18 -14.40 13.77
N THR A 349 7.97 -13.67 14.57
CA THR A 349 7.50 -12.58 15.44
C THR A 349 7.40 -11.22 14.77
N LEU A 350 7.87 -11.11 13.53
CA LEU A 350 7.87 -9.87 12.76
C LEU A 350 6.51 -9.59 12.12
N SER A 351 6.19 -8.31 11.96
CA SER A 351 5.02 -7.89 11.18
C SER A 351 5.22 -8.17 9.69
N GLY A 352 4.14 -8.22 8.90
CA GLY A 352 4.23 -8.44 7.45
C GLY A 352 5.15 -7.43 6.72
N GLY A 353 5.08 -6.16 7.12
CA GLY A 353 5.96 -5.11 6.59
C GLY A 353 7.43 -5.27 7.02
N GLN A 354 7.69 -5.81 8.20
CA GLN A 354 9.05 -6.15 8.63
C GLN A 354 9.60 -7.39 7.91
N LYS A 355 8.75 -8.36 7.55
CA LYS A 355 9.16 -9.52 6.74
C LYS A 355 9.42 -9.17 5.27
N SER A 356 8.80 -8.11 4.77
CA SER A 356 8.99 -7.62 3.40
C SER A 356 10.24 -6.75 3.24
N ARG A 357 10.72 -6.16 4.33
CA ARG A 357 12.01 -5.46 4.40
C ARG A 357 13.12 -6.49 4.56
#